data_AF-B9XP43-F1
#
_entry.id   AF-B9XP43-F1
#
_cell.length_a   1.000
_cell.length_b   1.000
_cell.length_c   1.000
_cell.angle_alpha   90.00
_cell.angle_beta   90.00
_cell.angle_gamma   90.00
#
_symmetry.space_group_name_H-M   'P 1'
#
loop_
_entity.id
_entity.type
_entity.pdbx_description
1 polymer ?
#
loop_
_entity_poly.entity_id
_entity_poly.type
_entity_poly.pdbx_seq_one_letter_code
_entity_poly.pdbx_strand_id
1 'polypeptide(L)'
;METDSKTQQGLYKLVTYSTAVALGVMVASLEALRPTPSGFSFQISFRTLIAFVLGGAVAFPFWRFIFNGASWSNKRLTFAWICFLALLLALGVGAFLYPLRYVPREKLPDILIGLLAAVLALSAIGFLLWRVKRFLDRDSNREKL
;
A
#
# COMPACT_ATOMS: atom_id res chain seq x y z
N MET A 1 -10.41 -27.00 -15.80
CA MET A 1 -10.52 -26.51 -14.41
C MET A 1 -9.17 -26.36 -13.68
N GLU A 2 -8.07 -26.99 -14.13
CA GLU A 2 -6.75 -26.90 -13.47
C GLU A 2 -5.90 -25.66 -13.83
N THR A 3 -6.20 -25.01 -14.96
CA THR A 3 -5.46 -23.83 -15.46
C THR A 3 -5.82 -22.54 -14.72
N ASP A 4 -7.05 -22.44 -14.24
CA ASP A 4 -7.56 -21.24 -13.57
C ASP A 4 -6.95 -21.09 -12.16
N SER A 5 -6.85 -22.19 -11.40
CA SER A 5 -6.26 -22.18 -10.05
C SER A 5 -4.78 -21.82 -10.03
N LYS A 6 -3.99 -22.31 -11.00
CA LYS A 6 -2.55 -22.02 -11.11
C LYS A 6 -2.32 -20.55 -11.50
N THR A 7 -3.18 -19.98 -12.36
CA THR A 7 -3.13 -18.57 -12.76
C THR A 7 -3.45 -17.64 -11.59
N GLN A 8 -4.51 -17.94 -10.82
CA GLN A 8 -4.88 -17.21 -9.61
C GLN A 8 -3.75 -17.22 -8.55
N GLN A 9 -3.11 -18.38 -8.34
CA GLN A 9 -1.97 -18.49 -7.43
C GLN A 9 -0.73 -17.72 -7.91
N GLY A 10 -0.48 -17.70 -9.23
CA GLY A 10 0.60 -16.93 -9.83
C GLY A 10 0.41 -15.43 -9.64
N LEU A 11 -0.80 -14.92 -9.91
CA LEU A 11 -1.17 -13.53 -9.68
C LEU A 11 -1.06 -13.15 -8.19
N TYR A 12 -1.52 -14.02 -7.30
CA TYR A 12 -1.39 -13.79 -5.85
C TYR A 12 0.06 -13.59 -5.41
N LYS A 13 0.94 -14.50 -5.84
CA LYS A 13 2.37 -14.41 -5.53
C LYS A 13 2.98 -13.14 -6.12
N LEU A 14 2.69 -12.84 -7.39
CA LEU A 14 3.22 -11.67 -8.08
C LEU A 14 2.85 -10.37 -7.35
N VAL A 15 1.58 -10.23 -6.99
CA VAL A 15 1.05 -9.06 -6.29
C VAL A 15 1.62 -8.96 -4.86
N THR A 16 1.77 -10.08 -4.17
CA THR A 16 2.35 -10.11 -2.82
C THR A 16 3.82 -9.69 -2.85
N TYR A 17 4.61 -10.25 -3.76
CA TYR A 17 6.02 -9.92 -3.89
C TYR A 17 6.25 -8.49 -4.38
N SER A 18 5.48 -8.01 -5.35
CA SER A 18 5.61 -6.63 -5.83
C SER A 18 5.29 -5.62 -4.73
N THR A 19 4.24 -5.87 -3.94
CA THR A 19 3.88 -5.02 -2.79
C THR A 19 4.94 -5.08 -1.69
N ALA A 20 5.49 -6.27 -1.42
CA ALA A 20 6.56 -6.44 -0.43
C ALA A 20 7.82 -5.66 -0.82
N VAL A 21 8.22 -5.73 -2.10
CA VAL A 21 9.36 -4.96 -2.62
C VAL A 21 9.07 -3.47 -2.54
N ALA A 22 7.88 -3.01 -2.96
CA ALA A 22 7.52 -1.60 -2.90
C ALA A 22 7.56 -1.03 -1.47
N LEU A 23 6.98 -1.75 -0.50
CA LEU A 23 7.01 -1.35 0.91
C LEU A 23 8.42 -1.40 1.50
N GLY A 24 9.20 -2.42 1.16
CA GLY A 24 10.60 -2.50 1.57
C GLY A 24 11.40 -1.30 1.06
N VAL A 25 11.29 -0.97 -0.22
CA VAL A 25 11.99 0.20 -0.83
C VAL A 25 11.54 1.50 -0.16
N MET A 26 10.25 1.67 0.11
CA MET A 26 9.73 2.87 0.76
C MET A 26 10.32 3.06 2.17
N VAL A 27 10.31 2.02 3.00
CA VAL A 27 10.83 2.07 4.37
C VAL A 27 12.36 2.22 4.37
N ALA A 28 13.05 1.54 3.46
CA ALA A 28 14.49 1.69 3.27
C ALA A 28 14.86 3.14 2.86
N SER A 29 14.08 3.75 1.97
CA SER A 29 14.31 5.14 1.54
C SER A 29 14.14 6.13 2.70
N LEU A 30 13.17 5.88 3.57
CA LEU A 30 12.97 6.67 4.79
C LEU A 30 14.15 6.55 5.77
N GLU A 31 14.72 5.37 5.96
CA GLU A 31 15.90 5.18 6.84
C GLU A 31 17.18 5.73 6.21
N ALA A 32 17.30 5.63 4.89
CA ALA A 32 18.44 6.15 4.14
C ALA A 32 18.54 7.68 4.21
N LEU A 33 17.40 8.38 4.33
CA LEU A 33 17.36 9.82 4.58
C LEU A 33 17.75 10.12 6.02
N ARG A 34 19.00 10.57 6.24
CA ARG A 34 19.43 11.06 7.55
C ARG A 34 19.58 12.58 7.55
N PRO A 35 18.99 13.28 8.54
CA PRO A 35 19.19 14.72 8.69
C PRO A 35 20.60 15.00 9.20
N THR A 36 21.32 15.85 8.49
CA THR A 36 22.65 16.35 8.82
C THR A 36 22.59 17.88 9.01
N PRO A 37 23.53 18.49 9.76
CA PRO A 37 23.54 19.94 10.02
C PRO A 37 23.54 20.82 8.76
N SER A 38 23.97 20.27 7.62
CA SER A 38 24.06 20.95 6.32
C SER A 38 23.01 20.48 5.28
N GLY A 39 22.02 19.66 5.67
CA GLY A 39 20.98 19.15 4.76
C GLY A 39 20.66 17.67 4.93
N PHE A 40 20.23 16.98 3.87
CA PHE A 40 19.94 15.55 3.87
C PHE A 40 21.07 14.75 3.22
N SER A 41 21.59 13.73 3.91
CA SER A 41 22.58 12.80 3.36
C SER A 41 21.97 11.42 3.20
N PHE A 42 22.09 10.84 2.01
CA PHE A 42 21.73 9.45 1.76
C PHE A 42 22.87 8.55 2.20
N GLN A 43 22.68 7.82 3.31
CA GLN A 43 23.64 6.82 3.77
C GLN A 43 23.02 5.43 3.71
N ILE A 44 23.50 4.62 2.77
CA ILE A 44 23.15 3.20 2.69
C ILE A 44 23.97 2.49 3.77
N SER A 45 23.29 2.02 4.81
CA SER A 45 23.87 1.31 5.95
C SER A 45 23.24 -0.06 6.09
N PHE A 46 23.82 -0.92 6.94
CA PHE A 46 23.23 -2.21 7.29
C PHE A 46 21.83 -2.05 7.94
N ARG A 47 21.58 -0.90 8.58
CA ARG A 47 20.25 -0.53 9.12
C ARG A 47 19.20 -0.34 8.03
N THR A 48 19.60 0.15 6.86
CA THR A 48 18.73 0.38 5.70
C THR A 48 18.27 -0.94 5.10
N LEU A 49 19.15 -1.94 5.10
CA LEU A 49 18.83 -3.32 4.72
C LEU A 49 17.83 -3.96 5.69
N ILE A 50 18.01 -3.77 7.00
CA ILE A 50 17.06 -4.26 8.01
C ILE A 50 15.70 -3.56 7.84
N ALA A 51 15.69 -2.25 7.62
CA ALA A 51 14.49 -1.47 7.36
C ALA A 51 13.76 -1.94 6.09
N PHE A 52 14.49 -2.28 5.03
CA PHE A 52 13.95 -2.90 3.81
C PHE A 52 13.24 -4.22 4.11
N VAL A 53 13.92 -5.12 4.83
CA VAL A 53 13.38 -6.45 5.15
C VAL A 53 12.16 -6.33 6.06
N LEU A 54 12.20 -5.46 7.08
CA LEU A 54 11.07 -5.23 7.98
C LEU A 54 9.89 -4.60 7.25
N GLY A 55 10.12 -3.60 6.39
CA GLY A 55 9.08 -2.97 5.57
C GLY A 55 8.40 -3.97 4.63
N GLY A 56 9.19 -4.81 3.95
CA GLY A 56 8.66 -5.86 3.09
C GLY A 56 7.97 -6.99 3.86
N ALA A 57 8.43 -7.31 5.07
CA ALA A 57 7.84 -8.36 5.90
C ALA A 57 6.39 -8.07 6.29
N VAL A 58 6.00 -6.79 6.42
CA VAL A 58 4.61 -6.38 6.72
C VAL A 58 3.65 -6.69 5.58
N ALA A 59 4.12 -6.79 4.34
CA ALA A 59 3.27 -7.11 3.19
C ALA A 59 2.69 -8.54 3.23
N PHE A 60 3.41 -9.49 3.83
CA PHE A 60 2.98 -10.88 3.92
C PHE A 60 1.75 -11.08 4.82
N PRO A 61 1.73 -10.62 6.09
CA PRO A 61 0.53 -10.72 6.92
C PRO A 61 -0.62 -9.88 6.34
N PHE A 62 -0.34 -8.74 5.70
CA PHE A 62 -1.35 -7.91 5.02
C PHE A 62 -2.11 -8.70 3.94
N TRP A 63 -1.39 -9.29 2.99
CA TRP A 63 -2.00 -10.09 1.94
C TRP A 63 -2.66 -11.36 2.47
N ARG A 64 -2.03 -12.04 3.44
CA ARG A 64 -2.63 -13.21 4.10
C ARG A 64 -3.97 -12.87 4.77
N PHE A 65 -4.11 -11.68 5.36
CA PHE A 65 -5.36 -11.21 5.97
C PHE A 65 -6.44 -10.85 4.95
N ILE A 66 -6.06 -10.20 3.84
CA ILE A 66 -7.01 -9.83 2.77
C ILE A 66 -7.64 -11.08 2.14
N PHE A 67 -6.82 -12.08 1.78
CA PHE A 67 -7.34 -13.26 1.09
C PHE A 67 -8.06 -14.24 2.02
N ASN A 68 -7.61 -14.40 3.27
CA ASN A 68 -8.33 -15.24 4.23
C ASN A 68 -9.62 -14.59 4.74
N GLY A 69 -9.74 -13.25 4.66
CA GLY A 69 -10.95 -12.51 5.06
C GLY A 69 -12.17 -12.79 4.17
N ALA A 70 -11.97 -13.16 2.90
CA ALA A 70 -13.07 -13.42 1.96
C ALA A 70 -13.87 -14.70 2.26
N SER A 71 -13.34 -15.61 3.08
CA SER A 71 -13.95 -16.91 3.37
C SER A 71 -14.77 -16.94 4.67
N TRP A 72 -14.68 -15.94 5.55
CA TRP A 72 -15.17 -16.06 6.94
C TRP A 72 -16.32 -15.10 7.28
N SER A 73 -17.52 -15.68 7.36
CA SER A 73 -18.81 -15.03 7.68
C SER A 73 -18.98 -14.74 9.19
N ASN A 74 -17.96 -14.20 9.87
CA ASN A 74 -17.99 -14.05 11.33
C ASN A 74 -17.80 -12.60 11.78
N LYS A 75 -18.77 -12.05 12.54
CA LYS A 75 -18.83 -10.64 13.00
C LYS A 75 -17.60 -10.17 13.79
N ARG A 76 -16.91 -11.08 14.49
CA ARG A 76 -15.65 -10.79 15.22
C ARG A 76 -14.50 -10.44 14.27
N LEU A 77 -14.46 -11.00 13.07
CA LEU A 77 -13.42 -10.69 12.09
C LEU A 77 -13.64 -9.36 11.41
N THR A 78 -14.89 -8.91 11.25
CA THR A 78 -15.19 -7.56 10.72
C THR A 78 -14.58 -6.48 11.63
N PHE A 79 -14.66 -6.66 12.95
CA PHE A 79 -14.03 -5.77 13.91
C PHE A 79 -12.49 -5.82 13.81
N ALA A 80 -11.90 -7.02 13.69
CA ALA A 80 -10.46 -7.16 13.44
C ALA A 80 -10.02 -6.50 12.12
N TRP A 81 -10.84 -6.57 11.08
CA TRP A 81 -10.61 -5.91 9.79
C TRP A 81 -10.64 -4.38 9.92
N ILE A 82 -11.63 -3.84 10.63
CA ILE A 82 -11.74 -2.40 10.90
C ILE A 82 -10.57 -1.93 11.77
N CYS A 83 -10.21 -2.68 12.82
CA CYS A 83 -9.04 -2.37 13.65
C CYS A 83 -7.73 -2.40 12.86
N PHE A 84 -7.56 -3.38 11.97
CA PHE A 84 -6.39 -3.47 11.11
C PHE A 84 -6.33 -2.32 10.11
N LEU A 85 -7.45 -1.99 9.47
CA LEU A 85 -7.55 -0.84 8.58
C LEU A 85 -7.27 0.47 9.32
N ALA A 86 -7.82 0.63 10.53
CA ALA A 86 -7.58 1.77 11.39
C ALA A 86 -6.11 1.86 11.82
N LEU A 87 -5.47 0.73 12.17
CA LEU A 87 -4.05 0.67 12.52
C LEU A 87 -3.18 1.05 11.31
N LEU A 88 -3.50 0.55 10.13
CA LEU A 88 -2.77 0.84 8.90
C LEU A 88 -2.94 2.30 8.49
N LEU A 89 -4.13 2.85 8.67
CA LEU A 89 -4.41 4.27 8.46
C LEU A 89 -3.66 5.13 9.49
N ALA A 90 -3.65 4.74 10.76
CA ALA A 90 -2.89 5.43 11.81
C ALA A 90 -1.38 5.38 11.54
N LEU A 91 -0.85 4.24 11.09
CA LEU A 91 0.55 4.10 10.68
C LEU A 91 0.88 4.97 9.46
N GLY A 92 0.02 4.98 8.43
CA GLY A 92 0.21 5.81 7.25
C GLY A 92 0.17 7.31 7.58
N VAL A 93 -0.82 7.73 8.37
CA VAL A 93 -0.97 9.12 8.83
C VAL A 93 0.20 9.51 9.73
N GLY A 94 0.63 8.63 10.64
CA GLY A 94 1.79 8.85 11.50
C GLY A 94 3.10 8.96 10.71
N ALA A 95 3.32 8.09 9.74
CA ALA A 95 4.48 8.14 8.85
C ALA A 95 4.50 9.41 7.98
N PHE A 96 3.33 9.94 7.62
CA PHE A 96 3.22 11.19 6.87
C PHE A 96 3.38 12.44 7.77
N LEU A 97 2.87 12.40 9.00
CA LEU A 97 2.97 13.48 9.98
C LEU A 97 4.37 13.60 10.61
N TYR A 98 5.13 12.52 10.70
CA TYR A 98 6.45 12.53 11.31
C TYR A 98 7.43 13.48 10.58
N PRO A 99 7.57 13.43 9.24
CA PRO A 99 8.37 14.41 8.48
C PRO A 99 7.85 15.85 8.63
N LEU A 100 6.53 16.04 8.69
CA LEU A 100 5.90 17.37 8.80
C LEU A 100 6.34 18.16 10.04
N ARG A 101 6.77 17.48 11.12
CA ARG A 101 7.36 18.15 12.30
C ARG A 101 8.67 18.87 11.99
N TYR A 102 9.44 18.38 11.01
CA TYR A 102 10.75 18.89 10.64
C TYR A 102 10.71 19.89 9.47
N VAL A 103 9.54 20.10 8.88
CA VAL A 103 9.37 20.98 7.71
C VAL A 103 9.03 22.41 8.17
N PRO A 104 9.76 23.45 7.70
CA PRO A 104 9.40 24.85 7.93
C PRO A 104 7.97 25.13 7.45
N ARG A 105 7.18 25.89 8.23
CA ARG A 105 5.76 26.14 7.96
C ARG A 105 5.47 26.74 6.58
N GLU A 106 6.47 27.40 5.99
CA GLU A 106 6.46 27.99 4.65
C GLU A 106 6.26 26.95 3.53
N LYS A 107 6.62 25.67 3.75
CA LYS A 107 6.52 24.58 2.75
C LYS A 107 5.27 23.72 2.88
N LEU A 108 4.47 23.93 3.92
CA LEU A 108 3.18 23.25 4.12
C LEU A 108 2.19 23.42 2.95
N PRO A 109 2.00 24.61 2.34
CA PRO A 109 1.08 24.76 1.21
C PRO A 109 1.53 23.96 -0.02
N ASP A 110 2.83 23.90 -0.31
CA ASP A 110 3.38 23.11 -1.43
C ASP A 110 3.08 21.61 -1.25
N ILE A 111 3.27 21.10 -0.02
CA ILE A 111 2.95 19.70 0.33
C ILE A 111 1.45 19.42 0.20
N LEU A 112 0.60 20.38 0.60
CA LEU A 112 -0.85 20.23 0.49
C LEU A 112 -1.29 20.12 -0.97
N ILE A 113 -0.73 20.93 -1.86
CA ILE A 113 -1.04 20.89 -3.30
C ILE A 113 -0.62 19.52 -3.89
N GLY A 114 0.57 19.05 -3.55
CA GLY A 114 1.04 17.73 -3.97
C GLY A 114 0.12 16.60 -3.49
N LEU A 115 -0.32 16.66 -2.22
CA LEU A 115 -1.27 15.69 -1.66
C LEU A 115 -2.61 15.72 -2.40
N LEU A 116 -3.16 16.91 -2.66
CA LEU A 116 -4.43 17.09 -3.36
C LEU A 116 -4.35 16.54 -4.79
N ALA A 117 -3.25 16.82 -5.50
CA ALA A 117 -2.99 16.27 -6.83
C ALA A 117 -2.89 14.73 -6.80
N ALA A 118 -2.20 14.16 -5.82
CA ALA A 118 -2.10 12.70 -5.65
C ALA A 118 -3.48 12.07 -5.39
N VAL A 119 -4.31 12.68 -4.54
CA VAL A 119 -5.68 12.21 -4.27
C VAL A 119 -6.52 12.21 -5.54
N LEU A 120 -6.45 13.29 -6.33
CA LEU A 120 -7.18 13.38 -7.60
C LEU A 120 -6.71 12.33 -8.60
N ALA A 121 -5.40 12.14 -8.75
CA ALA A 121 -4.83 11.15 -9.66
C ALA A 121 -5.23 9.71 -9.27
N LEU A 122 -5.12 9.36 -7.99
CA LEU A 122 -5.52 8.04 -7.48
C LEU A 122 -7.03 7.81 -7.63
N SER A 123 -7.84 8.84 -7.40
CA SER A 123 -9.29 8.79 -7.61
C SER A 123 -9.64 8.53 -9.08
N ALA A 124 -8.97 9.21 -10.01
CA ALA A 124 -9.17 9.01 -11.45
C ALA A 124 -8.80 7.58 -11.89
N ILE A 125 -7.66 7.06 -11.42
CA ILE A 125 -7.24 5.68 -11.70
C ILE A 125 -8.23 4.68 -11.10
N GLY A 126 -8.65 4.89 -9.85
CA GLY A 126 -9.65 4.05 -9.19
C GLY A 126 -10.98 4.02 -9.94
N PHE A 127 -11.43 5.18 -10.43
CA PHE A 127 -12.62 5.28 -11.27
C PHE A 127 -12.46 4.54 -12.60
N LEU A 128 -11.30 4.62 -13.23
CA LEU A 128 -10.98 3.90 -14.47
C LEU A 128 -11.04 2.38 -14.26
N LEU A 129 -10.40 1.87 -13.21
CA LEU A 129 -10.42 0.44 -12.86
C LEU A 129 -11.85 -0.03 -12.56
N TRP A 130 -12.64 0.77 -11.84
CA TRP A 130 -14.04 0.47 -11.58
C TRP A 130 -14.86 0.40 -12.86
N ARG A 131 -14.62 1.31 -13.82
CA ARG A 131 -15.27 1.28 -15.14
C ARG A 131 -14.92 0.01 -15.90
N VAL A 132 -13.64 -0.35 -15.99
CA VAL A 132 -13.17 -1.57 -16.68
C VAL A 132 -13.81 -2.81 -16.06
N LYS A 133 -13.78 -2.94 -14.73
CA LYS A 133 -14.44 -4.04 -14.03
C LYS A 133 -15.93 -4.12 -14.39
N ARG A 134 -16.63 -2.98 -14.34
CA ARG A 134 -18.05 -2.90 -14.67
C ARG A 134 -18.35 -3.27 -16.13
N PHE A 135 -17.43 -3.03 -17.05
CA PHE A 135 -17.56 -3.48 -18.45
C PHE A 135 -17.38 -5.00 -18.56
N LEU A 136 -16.31 -5.55 -17.97
CA LEU A 136 -16.06 -7.00 -17.95
C LEU A 136 -17.22 -7.79 -17.33
N ASP A 137 -17.77 -7.31 -16.20
CA ASP A 137 -18.91 -7.95 -15.53
C ASP A 137 -20.16 -7.97 -16.42
N ARG A 138 -20.34 -6.97 -17.29
CA ARG A 138 -21.48 -6.91 -18.23
C ARG A 138 -21.31 -7.88 -19.40
N ASP A 139 -20.09 -8.05 -19.90
CA ASP A 139 -19.80 -8.99 -20.98
C ASP A 139 -19.91 -10.45 -20.50
N SER A 140 -19.35 -10.75 -19.32
CA SER A 140 -19.47 -12.09 -18.70
C SER A 140 -20.93 -12.50 -18.45
N ASN A 141 -21.80 -11.53 -18.13
CA ASN A 141 -23.21 -11.81 -17.89
C ASN A 141 -24.02 -11.98 -19.20
N ARG A 142 -23.49 -11.49 -20.32
CA ARG A 142 -24.08 -11.67 -21.66
C ARG A 142 -23.76 -13.03 -22.27
N GLU A 143 -22.60 -13.58 -21.95
CA GLU A 143 -22.14 -14.89 -22.44
C GLU A 143 -22.82 -16.08 -21.75
N LYS A 144 -23.53 -15.83 -20.63
CA LYS A 144 -24.28 -16.83 -19.85
C LYS A 144 -25.77 -16.95 -20.20
N LEU A 145 -26.27 -16.11 -21.12
CA LEU A 145 -27.65 -16.11 -21.62
C LEU A 145 -27.70 -16.72 -23.02
#